data_AF-A0A7S1ZRL2-F1
#
_entry.id   AF-A0A7S1ZRL2-F1
#
_cell.length_a   1.000
_cell.length_b   1.000
_cell.length_c   1.000
_cell.angle_alpha   90.00
_cell.angle_beta   90.00
_cell.angle_gamma   90.00
#
_symmetry.space_group_name_H-M   'P 1'
#
loop_
_entity.id
_entity.type
_entity.pdbx_description
1 polymer ?
#
loop_
_entity_poly.entity_id
_entity_poly.type
_entity_poly.pdbx_seq_one_letter_code
_entity_poly.pdbx_strand_id
1 'polypeptide(L)'
;AEAEYCNGLFYEVGHAADVVIERAKSFENKCHVYFTLIKSLGAQYKIQDAICIGFNVLTQLGVECSSSPPDRNAMVKEAMEIKMTLTQLTDAEILNFREMKDNDVTTAMKFLQILCVYGYLAKQQYVLFFIITMVKLTLRHGICKES
;
A
#
# COMPACT_ATOMS: atom_id res chain seq x y z
N ALA A 1 -20.14 -4.27 2.84
CA ALA A 1 -18.92 -3.90 2.09
C ALA A 1 -18.57 -4.93 1.01
N GLU A 2 -17.99 -6.10 1.31
CA GLU A 2 -17.52 -7.05 0.27
C GLU A 2 -18.65 -7.62 -0.60
N ALA A 3 -19.78 -8.01 0.01
CA ALA A 3 -20.93 -8.50 -0.73
C ALA A 3 -21.51 -7.43 -1.70
N GLU A 4 -21.51 -6.16 -1.32
CA GLU A 4 -21.97 -5.05 -2.17
C GLU A 4 -20.99 -4.78 -3.31
N TYR A 5 -19.68 -4.86 -3.05
CA TYR A 5 -18.65 -4.75 -4.08
C TYR A 5 -18.78 -5.85 -5.12
N CYS A 6 -18.95 -7.11 -4.70
CA CYS A 6 -19.17 -8.24 -5.61
C CYS A 6 -20.45 -8.09 -6.45
N ASN A 7 -21.45 -7.36 -5.94
CA ASN A 7 -22.71 -7.07 -6.63
C ASN A 7 -22.68 -5.77 -7.45
N GLY A 8 -21.55 -5.05 -7.51
CA GLY A 8 -21.42 -3.79 -8.24
C GLY A 8 -22.15 -2.59 -7.60
N LEU A 9 -22.57 -2.71 -6.34
CA LEU A 9 -23.29 -1.67 -5.60
C LEU A 9 -22.33 -0.67 -4.96
N PHE A 10 -21.53 0.01 -5.80
CA PHE A 10 -20.37 0.78 -5.34
C PHE A 10 -20.70 2.02 -4.49
N TYR A 11 -21.92 2.55 -4.60
CA TYR A 11 -22.39 3.66 -3.75
C TYR A 11 -22.68 3.20 -2.32
N GLU A 12 -23.30 2.02 -2.18
CA GLU A 12 -23.60 1.39 -0.89
C GLU A 12 -22.33 0.96 -0.16
N VAL A 13 -21.26 0.62 -0.90
CA VAL A 13 -19.94 0.30 -0.32
C VAL A 13 -19.40 1.47 0.51
N GLY A 14 -19.63 2.72 0.11
CA GLY A 14 -19.16 3.91 0.86
C GLY A 14 -19.83 4.02 2.22
N HIS A 15 -21.16 4.01 2.25
CA HIS A 15 -21.93 4.08 3.49
C HIS A 15 -21.69 2.86 4.40
N ALA A 16 -21.62 1.66 3.83
CA ALA A 16 -21.29 0.46 4.61
C ALA A 16 -19.86 0.49 5.14
N ALA A 17 -18.91 1.06 4.39
CA ALA A 17 -17.53 1.22 4.84
C ALA A 17 -17.41 2.21 6.00
N ASP A 18 -18.08 3.37 5.93
CA ASP A 18 -18.06 4.38 6.99
C ASP A 18 -18.57 3.80 8.32
N VAL A 19 -19.69 3.08 8.29
CA VAL A 19 -20.27 2.45 9.48
C VAL A 19 -19.31 1.42 10.11
N VAL A 20 -18.61 0.62 9.29
CA VAL A 20 -17.67 -0.37 9.83
C VAL A 20 -16.37 0.27 10.30
N ILE A 21 -15.86 1.29 9.60
CA ILE A 21 -14.67 2.04 10.01
C ILE A 21 -14.91 2.72 11.36
N GLU A 22 -16.10 3.28 11.59
CA GLU A 22 -16.48 3.88 12.87
C GLU A 22 -16.64 2.84 13.99
N ARG A 23 -17.24 1.68 13.70
CA ARG A 23 -17.63 0.69 14.72
C ARG A 23 -16.63 -0.44 14.96
N ALA A 24 -15.66 -0.64 14.07
CA ALA A 24 -14.70 -1.73 14.20
C ALA A 24 -13.76 -1.52 15.39
N LYS A 25 -13.62 -2.58 16.19
CA LYS A 25 -12.88 -2.58 17.47
C LYS A 25 -11.36 -2.66 17.30
N SER A 26 -10.87 -3.18 16.17
CA SER A 26 -9.45 -3.28 15.86
C SER A 26 -9.15 -2.65 14.50
N PHE A 27 -7.95 -2.07 14.38
CA PHE A 27 -7.50 -1.47 13.13
C PHE A 27 -7.34 -2.51 12.01
N GLU A 28 -6.92 -3.73 12.34
CA GLU A 28 -6.86 -4.86 11.41
C GLU A 28 -8.21 -5.13 10.71
N ASN A 29 -9.32 -5.11 11.46
CA ASN A 29 -10.66 -5.27 10.87
C ASN A 29 -11.02 -4.09 9.96
N LYS A 30 -10.52 -2.88 10.25
CA LYS A 30 -10.70 -1.70 9.38
C LYS A 30 -9.90 -1.86 8.08
N CYS A 31 -8.72 -2.48 8.12
CA CYS A 31 -7.89 -2.69 6.94
C CYS A 31 -8.61 -3.48 5.84
N HIS A 32 -9.38 -4.53 6.17
CA HIS A 32 -10.16 -5.25 5.16
C HIS A 32 -11.24 -4.38 4.50
N VAL A 33 -11.91 -3.55 5.30
CA VAL A 33 -12.92 -2.60 4.79
C VAL A 33 -12.28 -1.51 3.93
N TYR A 34 -11.16 -0.96 4.36
CA TYR A 34 -10.40 0.01 3.57
C TYR A 34 -9.96 -0.59 2.24
N PHE A 35 -9.48 -1.84 2.22
CA PHE A 35 -9.08 -2.50 0.98
C PHE A 35 -10.24 -2.62 -0.01
N THR A 36 -11.42 -3.01 0.48
CA THR A 36 -12.66 -3.09 -0.32
C THR A 36 -13.10 -1.71 -0.82
N LEU A 37 -13.03 -0.69 0.04
CA LEU A 37 -13.40 0.68 -0.31
C LEU A 37 -12.47 1.25 -1.40
N ILE A 38 -11.15 1.09 -1.26
CA ILE A 38 -10.17 1.54 -2.26
C ILE A 38 -10.43 0.82 -3.60
N LYS A 39 -10.70 -0.50 -3.58
CA LYS A 39 -11.09 -1.25 -4.79
C LYS A 39 -12.35 -0.70 -5.46
N SER A 40 -13.38 -0.40 -4.68
CA SER A 40 -14.65 0.19 -5.15
C SER A 40 -14.43 1.56 -5.79
N LEU A 41 -13.61 2.41 -5.15
CA LEU A 41 -13.26 3.73 -5.69
C LEU A 41 -12.48 3.60 -7.00
N GLY A 42 -11.53 2.66 -7.07
CA GLY A 42 -10.83 2.31 -8.30
C GLY A 42 -11.76 1.89 -9.43
N ALA A 43 -12.75 1.04 -9.13
CA ALA A 43 -13.76 0.59 -10.11
C ALA A 43 -14.66 1.74 -10.61
N GLN A 44 -14.90 2.75 -9.78
CA GLN A 44 -15.62 3.97 -10.14
C GLN A 44 -14.73 5.04 -10.81
N TYR A 45 -13.46 4.73 -11.10
CA TYR A 45 -12.47 5.67 -11.62
C TYR A 45 -12.19 6.87 -10.70
N LYS A 46 -12.53 6.77 -9.41
CA LYS A 46 -12.20 7.74 -8.36
C LYS A 46 -10.78 7.49 -7.83
N ILE A 47 -9.82 7.54 -8.74
CA ILE A 47 -8.44 7.10 -8.48
C ILE A 47 -7.74 7.93 -7.41
N GLN A 48 -7.95 9.25 -7.39
CA GLN A 48 -7.34 10.13 -6.37
C GLN A 48 -7.89 9.84 -4.97
N ASP A 49 -9.19 9.59 -4.84
CA ASP A 49 -9.81 9.25 -3.56
C ASP A 49 -9.26 7.92 -3.03
N ALA A 50 -9.12 6.92 -3.91
CA ALA A 50 -8.52 5.63 -3.57
C ALA A 50 -7.07 5.79 -3.06
N ILE A 51 -6.27 6.63 -3.74
CA ILE A 51 -4.89 6.93 -3.33
C ILE A 51 -4.85 7.66 -1.99
N CYS A 52 -5.72 8.66 -1.77
CA CYS A 52 -5.78 9.43 -0.54
C CYS A 52 -6.11 8.54 0.68
N ILE A 53 -7.12 7.67 0.55
CA ILE A 53 -7.45 6.70 1.59
C ILE A 53 -6.28 5.75 1.83
N GLY A 54 -5.64 5.26 0.76
CA GLY A 54 -4.45 4.41 0.85
C GLY A 54 -3.32 5.05 1.66
N PHE A 55 -3.01 6.33 1.42
CA PHE A 55 -2.00 7.05 2.18
C PHE A 55 -2.34 7.19 3.67
N ASN A 56 -3.61 7.44 3.99
CA ASN A 56 -4.05 7.49 5.38
C ASN A 56 -3.87 6.14 6.08
N VAL A 57 -4.24 5.04 5.41
CA VAL A 57 -4.06 3.68 5.95
C VAL A 57 -2.58 3.34 6.14
N LEU A 58 -1.72 3.66 5.16
CA LEU A 58 -0.27 3.46 5.27
C LEU A 58 0.34 4.23 6.45
N THR A 59 -0.11 5.46 6.68
CA THR A 59 0.32 6.27 7.83
C THR A 59 -0.06 5.61 9.16
N GLN A 60 -1.28 5.07 9.25
CA GLN A 60 -1.76 4.35 10.44
C GLN A 60 -1.00 3.03 10.66
N LEU A 61 -0.50 2.39 9.60
CA LEU A 61 0.38 1.21 9.65
C LEU A 61 1.85 1.55 9.95
N GLY A 62 2.17 2.83 10.24
CA GLY A 62 3.53 3.27 10.55
C GLY A 62 4.45 3.42 9.34
N VAL A 63 3.90 3.43 8.11
CA VAL A 63 4.67 3.72 6.90
C VAL A 63 4.66 5.23 6.67
N GLU A 64 5.85 5.84 6.71
CA GLU A 64 6.01 7.25 6.41
C GLU A 64 5.56 7.56 4.98
N CYS A 65 4.46 8.29 4.85
CA CYS A 65 3.88 8.67 3.58
C CYS A 65 3.47 10.14 3.59
N SER A 66 3.95 10.91 2.63
CA SER A 66 3.36 12.21 2.32
C SER A 66 2.14 12.02 1.43
N SER A 67 1.10 12.83 1.64
CA SER A 67 -0.14 12.84 0.83
C SER A 67 0.07 13.29 -0.63
N SER A 68 1.30 13.61 -1.01
CA SER A 68 1.74 13.99 -2.35
C SER A 68 2.93 13.13 -2.74
N PRO A 69 3.12 12.80 -4.04
CA PRO A 69 4.30 12.06 -4.47
C PRO A 69 5.53 12.93 -4.19
N PRO A 70 6.63 12.35 -3.69
CA PRO A 70 7.86 13.08 -3.46
C PRO A 70 8.44 13.62 -4.78
N ASP A 71 9.26 14.67 -4.67
CA ASP A 71 9.97 15.22 -5.82
C ASP A 71 10.83 14.13 -6.52
N ARG A 72 10.94 14.24 -7.85
CA ARG A 72 11.68 13.27 -8.67
C ARG A 72 13.12 13.10 -8.19
N ASN A 73 13.81 14.18 -7.81
CA ASN A 73 15.20 14.09 -7.38
C ASN A 73 15.32 13.36 -6.04
N ALA A 74 14.35 13.55 -5.14
CA ALA A 74 14.27 12.80 -3.89
C ALA A 74 14.09 11.29 -4.16
N MET A 75 13.21 10.93 -5.10
CA MET A 75 13.00 9.52 -5.49
C MET A 75 14.22 8.89 -6.16
N VAL A 76 14.95 9.64 -6.99
CA VAL A 76 16.22 9.17 -7.58
C VAL A 76 17.26 8.91 -6.50
N LYS A 77 17.36 9.79 -5.50
CA LYS A 77 18.27 9.62 -4.36
C LYS A 77 17.93 8.35 -3.57
N GLU A 78 16.66 8.14 -3.24
CA GLU A 78 16.18 6.95 -2.56
C GLU A 78 16.47 5.66 -3.35
N ALA A 79 16.27 5.68 -4.68
CA ALA A 79 16.61 4.56 -5.54
C ALA A 79 18.12 4.27 -5.58
N MET A 80 18.98 5.30 -5.53
CA MET A 80 20.43 5.13 -5.43
C MET A 80 20.84 4.52 -4.08
N GLU A 81 20.24 4.95 -2.98
CA GLU A 81 20.49 4.38 -1.65
C GLU A 81 20.10 2.90 -1.61
N ILE A 82 18.93 2.55 -2.12
CA ILE A 82 18.50 1.14 -2.29
C ILE A 82 19.51 0.36 -3.12
N LYS A 83 19.96 0.91 -4.26
CA LYS A 83 20.96 0.24 -5.10
C LYS A 83 22.26 -0.02 -4.34
N MET A 84 22.75 0.95 -3.57
CA MET A 84 23.96 0.79 -2.76
C MET A 84 23.77 -0.32 -1.71
N THR A 85 22.64 -0.36 -1.02
CA THR A 85 22.32 -1.43 -0.06
C THR A 85 22.27 -2.80 -0.75
N LEU A 86 21.61 -2.90 -1.91
CA LEU A 86 21.51 -4.15 -2.66
C LEU A 86 22.88 -4.64 -3.14
N THR A 87 23.79 -3.75 -3.56
CA THR A 87 25.15 -4.15 -3.98
C THR A 87 26.02 -4.69 -2.84
N GLN A 88 25.63 -4.49 -1.58
CA GLN A 88 26.31 -5.05 -0.42
C GLN A 88 25.82 -6.46 -0.06
N LEU A 89 24.70 -6.90 -0.65
CA LEU A 89 24.13 -8.22 -0.41
C LEU A 89 24.62 -9.20 -1.47
N THR A 90 24.91 -10.42 -1.03
CA THR A 90 25.18 -11.55 -1.90
C THR A 90 23.89 -12.21 -2.37
N ASP A 91 23.93 -12.91 -3.50
CA ASP A 91 22.79 -13.68 -4.01
C ASP A 91 22.25 -14.67 -2.97
N ALA A 92 23.13 -15.30 -2.19
CA ALA A 92 22.75 -16.21 -1.13
C ALA A 92 21.99 -15.50 0.01
N GLU A 93 22.38 -14.29 0.38
CA GLU A 93 21.65 -13.50 1.38
C GLU A 93 20.28 -13.07 0.86
N ILE A 94 20.18 -12.69 -0.43
CA ILE A 94 18.91 -12.33 -1.07
C ILE A 94 17.96 -13.54 -1.12
N LEU A 95 18.46 -14.72 -1.50
CA LEU A 95 17.67 -15.94 -1.57
C LEU A 95 17.19 -16.43 -0.20
N ASN A 96 17.98 -16.17 0.85
CA ASN A 96 17.68 -16.55 2.23
C ASN A 96 17.12 -15.37 3.05
N PHE A 97 16.57 -14.35 2.39
CA PHE A 97 15.98 -13.22 3.10
C PHE A 97 14.88 -13.72 4.04
N ARG A 98 14.87 -13.20 5.27
CA ARG A 98 13.87 -13.58 6.27
C ARG A 98 12.46 -13.27 5.76
N GLU A 99 11.50 -14.04 6.23
CA GLU A 99 10.08 -13.74 6.02
C GLU A 99 9.64 -12.59 6.93
N MET A 100 8.79 -11.72 6.39
CA MET A 100 8.15 -10.65 7.14
C MET A 100 7.21 -11.25 8.20
N LYS A 101 7.42 -10.92 9.48
CA LYS A 101 6.63 -11.45 10.62
C LYS A 101 5.61 -10.47 11.18
N ASP A 102 5.73 -9.21 10.82
CA ASP A 102 4.90 -8.14 11.35
C ASP A 102 3.66 -7.98 10.46
N ASN A 103 2.48 -8.24 11.03
CA ASN A 103 1.21 -8.18 10.33
C ASN A 103 0.90 -6.78 9.79
N ASP A 104 1.34 -5.72 10.46
CA ASP A 104 1.09 -4.34 10.00
C ASP A 104 1.93 -4.05 8.77
N VAL A 105 3.20 -4.50 8.76
CA VAL A 105 4.08 -4.35 7.60
C VAL A 105 3.59 -5.20 6.43
N THR A 106 3.13 -6.43 6.68
CA THR A 106 2.51 -7.29 5.65
C THR A 106 1.24 -6.65 5.09
N THR A 107 0.41 -6.07 5.94
CA THR A 107 -0.79 -5.35 5.52
C THR A 107 -0.42 -4.12 4.68
N ALA A 108 0.62 -3.37 5.08
CA ALA A 108 1.11 -2.24 4.31
C ALA A 108 1.59 -2.65 2.91
N MET A 109 2.26 -3.79 2.78
CA MET A 109 2.67 -4.33 1.47
C MET A 109 1.47 -4.58 0.56
N LYS A 110 0.37 -5.15 1.10
CA LYS A 110 -0.87 -5.37 0.35
C LYS A 110 -1.51 -4.05 -0.12
N PHE A 111 -1.52 -3.02 0.73
CA PHE A 111 -1.98 -1.68 0.34
C PHE A 111 -1.07 -1.04 -0.72
N LEU A 112 0.25 -1.12 -0.57
CA LEU A 112 1.19 -0.59 -1.56
C LEU A 112 1.02 -1.25 -2.93
N GLN A 113 0.78 -2.56 -2.97
CA GLN A 113 0.55 -3.30 -4.21
C GLN A 113 -0.69 -2.80 -4.97
N ILE A 114 -1.83 -2.64 -4.30
CA ILE A 114 -3.03 -2.13 -4.95
C ILE A 114 -2.87 -0.65 -5.35
N LEU A 115 -2.16 0.13 -4.52
CA LEU A 115 -1.87 1.53 -4.82
C LEU A 115 -0.90 1.69 -5.99
N CYS A 116 -0.01 0.73 -6.27
CA CYS A 116 0.81 0.73 -7.49
C CYS A 116 -0.07 0.75 -8.75
N VAL A 117 -1.15 -0.03 -8.78
CA VAL A 117 -2.09 -0.06 -9.91
C VAL A 117 -2.75 1.31 -10.10
N TYR A 118 -3.24 1.91 -9.01
CA TYR A 118 -3.89 3.22 -9.06
C TYR A 118 -2.91 4.36 -9.31
N GLY A 119 -1.69 4.26 -8.79
CA GLY A 119 -0.59 5.16 -9.09
C GLY A 119 -0.28 5.19 -10.57
N TYR A 120 -0.28 4.02 -11.24
CA TYR A 120 -0.09 3.94 -12.69
C TYR A 120 -1.19 4.67 -13.47
N LEU A 121 -2.45 4.51 -13.04
CA LEU A 121 -3.61 5.19 -13.66
C LEU A 121 -3.64 6.70 -13.37
N ALA A 122 -3.08 7.14 -12.25
CA ALA A 122 -3.04 8.55 -11.86
C ALA A 122 -1.83 9.29 -12.46
N LYS A 123 -0.62 8.98 -11.96
CA LYS A 123 0.65 9.62 -12.33
C LYS A 123 1.81 8.66 -12.02
N GLN A 124 2.71 8.45 -12.98
CA GLN A 124 3.87 7.54 -12.83
C GLN A 124 4.74 7.81 -11.59
N GLN A 125 4.78 9.04 -11.06
CA GLN A 125 5.55 9.38 -9.85
C GLN A 125 5.06 8.60 -8.61
N TYR A 126 3.76 8.32 -8.51
CA TYR A 126 3.21 7.51 -7.43
C TYR A 126 3.72 6.07 -7.47
N VAL A 127 3.84 5.50 -8.67
CA VAL A 127 4.33 4.12 -8.85
C VAL A 127 5.75 3.98 -8.31
N LEU A 128 6.63 4.92 -8.68
CA LEU A 128 8.02 4.90 -8.22
C LEU A 128 8.10 5.01 -6.69
N PHE A 129 7.30 5.91 -6.10
CA PHE A 129 7.21 6.04 -4.66
C PHE A 129 6.79 4.73 -3.98
N PHE A 130 5.68 4.11 -4.43
CA PHE A 130 5.18 2.88 -3.81
C PHE A 130 6.18 1.72 -3.93
N ILE A 131 6.82 1.55 -5.10
CA ILE A 131 7.84 0.51 -5.31
C ILE A 131 9.05 0.73 -4.40
N ILE A 132 9.57 1.96 -4.31
CA ILE A 132 10.69 2.29 -3.43
C ILE A 132 10.33 1.95 -1.98
N THR A 133 9.14 2.32 -1.52
CA THR A 133 8.66 2.01 -0.18
C THR A 133 8.57 0.50 0.05
N MET A 134 8.02 -0.28 -0.89
CA MET A 134 7.97 -1.75 -0.80
C MET A 134 9.37 -2.37 -0.69
N VAL A 135 10.34 -1.88 -1.45
CA VAL A 135 11.72 -2.38 -1.37
C VAL A 135 12.36 -2.01 -0.03
N LYS A 136 12.17 -0.79 0.48
CA LYS A 136 12.66 -0.38 1.81
C LYS A 136 12.07 -1.25 2.93
N LEU A 137 10.76 -1.52 2.88
CA LEU A 137 10.10 -2.42 3.82
C LEU A 137 10.65 -3.83 3.71
N THR A 138 10.88 -4.32 2.48
CA THR A 138 11.44 -5.65 2.25
C THR A 138 12.84 -5.76 2.86
N LEU A 139 13.74 -4.82 2.56
CA LEU A 139 15.10 -4.78 3.10
C LEU A 139 15.11 -4.71 4.63
N ARG A 140 14.16 -3.99 5.24
CA ARG A 140 14.10 -3.80 6.69
C ARG A 140 13.39 -4.93 7.43
N HIS A 141 12.34 -5.53 6.89
CA HIS A 141 11.47 -6.46 7.63
C HIS A 141 11.50 -7.89 7.08
N GLY A 142 11.96 -8.10 5.86
CA GLY A 142 11.92 -9.40 5.20
C GLY A 142 11.03 -9.42 3.97
N ILE A 143 11.04 -10.54 3.23
CA ILE A 143 10.18 -10.75 2.07
C ILE A 143 8.76 -11.04 2.54
N CYS A 144 7.78 -10.38 1.91
CA CYS A 144 6.37 -10.68 2.07
C CYS A 144 6.01 -11.85 1.14
N LYS A 145 5.69 -13.03 1.69
CA LYS A 145 5.30 -14.22 0.89
C LYS A 145 3.89 -14.12 0.30
N GLU A 146 3.04 -13.31 0.91
CA GLU A 146 1.68 -13.04 0.45
C GLU A 146 1.66 -11.72 -0.33
N SER A 147 2.02 -11.78 -1.61
CA SER A 147 1.80 -10.70 -2.57
C SER A 147 0.93 -11.22 -3.72
#